data_AF-A0A4P5Y4A4-F1
#
_entry.id   AF-A0A4P5Y4A4-F1
#
_cell.length_a   1.000
_cell.length_b   1.000
_cell.length_c   1.000
_cell.angle_alpha   90.00
_cell.angle_beta   90.00
_cell.angle_gamma   90.00
#
_symmetry.space_group_name_H-M   'P 1'
#
loop_
_entity.id
_entity.type
_entity.pdbx_description
1 polymer ?
#
loop_
_entity_poly.entity_id
_entity_poly.type
_entity_poly.pdbx_seq_one_letter_code
_entity_poly.pdbx_strand_id
1 'polypeptide(L)'
;MQSLLPANRVLRIGMSVGLLLVLVVGGWGATEETASKSASPAKSKSAAKDALVPFQDLVGGWIGTGQPKRNSTSGAWREKAEWRWKFAGEQVALEYAVEEGKLLKSAILSFDPKSKSFRLKTVELSAGKDQTVEREYVGEPAGNKLVFDTPAKEGAEGRRITITRLNEKRTLVLFEQKGAGQNFFNRVAEVGYTREGTRLAESDQTGPECVVTGGAGTIKVSHKGETYWVCCTGCRDAFNDDPEGVLADYRKKLEERKAGKK
;
A
#
# COMPACT_ATOMS: atom_id res chain seq x y z
N MET A 1 -3.63 22.11 -71.79
CA MET A 1 -4.15 23.46 -72.06
C MET A 1 -3.19 24.49 -71.46
N GLN A 2 -3.02 25.65 -72.10
CA GLN A 2 -2.46 26.86 -71.48
C GLN A 2 -3.49 27.39 -70.45
N SER A 3 -3.16 28.13 -69.38
CA SER A 3 -1.89 28.52 -68.74
C SER A 3 -2.22 28.91 -67.25
N LEU A 4 -1.54 29.72 -66.43
CA LEU A 4 -0.39 30.65 -66.50
C LEU A 4 0.17 30.84 -65.07
N LEU A 5 1.26 31.59 -64.90
CA LEU A 5 1.79 32.12 -63.63
C LEU A 5 2.27 33.56 -63.81
N PRO A 6 2.16 34.42 -62.79
CA PRO A 6 3.35 35.13 -62.29
C PRO A 6 3.58 34.82 -60.78
N ALA A 7 4.79 34.67 -60.23
CA ALA A 7 5.98 35.55 -60.24
C ALA A 7 5.67 36.94 -59.61
N ASN A 8 6.39 37.48 -58.61
CA ASN A 8 7.84 37.68 -58.41
C ASN A 8 8.06 37.97 -56.89
N ARG A 9 9.25 37.96 -56.24
CA ARG A 9 10.67 37.61 -56.54
C ARG A 9 11.30 37.09 -55.22
N VAL A 10 12.56 37.22 -54.74
CA VAL A 10 13.80 38.01 -55.03
C VAL A 10 15.02 37.10 -54.71
N LEU A 11 16.24 37.49 -55.11
CA LEU A 11 17.50 36.75 -54.95
C LEU A 11 18.62 37.65 -54.37
N ARG A 12 19.43 37.13 -53.44
CA ARG A 12 20.90 37.37 -53.23
C ARG A 12 21.38 36.50 -52.04
N ILE A 13 22.42 35.67 -52.14
CA ILE A 13 23.86 35.92 -52.42
C ILE A 13 24.54 36.65 -51.25
N GLY A 14 25.49 35.99 -50.58
CA GLY A 14 26.23 36.54 -49.44
C GLY A 14 27.14 35.52 -48.74
N MET A 15 28.16 35.00 -49.44
CA MET A 15 29.23 34.18 -48.83
C MET A 15 30.35 35.10 -48.33
N SER A 16 30.70 35.05 -47.05
CA SER A 16 31.81 35.80 -46.49
C SER A 16 32.43 35.08 -45.30
N VAL A 17 33.75 34.85 -45.38
CA VAL A 17 34.55 34.31 -44.27
C VAL A 17 34.94 35.46 -43.35
N GLY A 18 34.64 35.34 -42.06
CA GLY A 18 34.95 36.33 -41.04
C GLY A 18 35.58 35.68 -39.81
N LEU A 19 36.92 35.61 -39.78
CA LEU A 19 37.67 35.14 -38.62
C LEU A 19 37.60 36.21 -37.51
N LEU A 20 36.99 35.90 -36.37
CA LEU A 20 36.94 36.80 -35.22
C LEU A 20 37.24 36.03 -33.93
N LEU A 21 38.50 36.15 -33.49
CA LEU A 21 39.05 35.47 -32.33
C LEU A 21 38.90 36.40 -31.11
N VAL A 22 37.93 36.11 -30.25
CA VAL A 22 37.66 36.90 -29.03
C VAL A 22 37.89 36.02 -27.80
N LEU A 23 39.00 36.26 -27.11
CA LEU A 23 39.24 35.76 -25.76
C LEU A 23 38.55 36.71 -24.76
N VAL A 24 37.55 36.21 -24.05
CA VAL A 24 37.05 36.83 -22.80
C VAL A 24 37.31 35.84 -21.66
N VAL A 25 37.94 36.32 -20.61
CA VAL A 25 38.39 35.53 -19.45
C VAL A 25 37.45 35.77 -18.27
N GLY A 26 37.04 34.68 -17.62
CA GLY A 26 36.56 34.70 -16.23
C GLY A 26 35.08 35.07 -16.05
N GLY A 27 34.39 34.23 -15.29
CA GLY A 27 33.02 34.47 -14.84
C GLY A 27 32.44 33.20 -14.23
N TRP A 28 32.00 33.24 -12.97
CA TRP A 28 31.33 32.11 -12.34
C TRP A 28 29.96 31.89 -12.97
N GLY A 29 29.91 31.00 -13.97
CA GLY A 29 28.68 30.31 -14.36
C GLY A 29 28.30 29.32 -13.25
N ALA A 30 27.70 29.82 -12.17
CA ALA A 30 27.08 28.98 -11.18
C ALA A 30 25.94 28.21 -11.86
N THR A 31 26.15 26.91 -12.10
CA THR A 31 25.05 26.01 -12.41
C THR A 31 24.14 26.02 -11.20
N GLU A 32 22.95 26.61 -11.33
CA GLU A 32 21.89 26.41 -10.34
C GLU A 32 21.54 24.92 -10.33
N GLU A 33 22.17 24.21 -9.40
CA GLU A 33 21.76 22.90 -8.96
C GLU A 33 20.32 23.05 -8.47
N THR A 34 19.39 22.76 -9.37
CA THR A 34 17.98 22.54 -9.06
C THR A 34 17.89 21.24 -8.28
N ALA A 35 18.35 21.32 -7.03
CA ALA A 35 18.38 20.25 -6.06
C ALA A 35 16.93 19.82 -5.80
N SER A 36 16.47 18.89 -6.64
CA SER A 36 15.22 18.16 -6.46
C SER A 36 15.26 17.61 -5.05
N LYS A 37 14.47 18.23 -4.16
CA LYS A 37 14.67 18.21 -2.71
C LYS A 37 14.22 16.88 -2.14
N SER A 38 14.99 15.85 -2.46
CA SER A 38 14.68 14.45 -2.24
C SER A 38 14.42 14.24 -0.76
N ALA A 39 13.19 13.81 -0.44
CA ALA A 39 12.77 13.66 0.94
C ALA A 39 13.68 12.62 1.62
N SER A 40 14.45 13.07 2.62
CA SER A 40 15.38 12.21 3.37
C SER A 40 14.68 10.91 3.81
N PRO A 41 15.29 9.72 3.63
CA PRO A 41 14.54 8.46 3.73
C PRO A 41 13.87 8.18 5.07
N ALA A 42 14.39 8.72 6.18
CA ALA A 42 13.72 8.65 7.48
C ALA A 42 12.32 9.30 7.45
N LYS A 43 12.14 10.38 6.67
CA LYS A 43 10.87 11.10 6.54
C LYS A 43 9.86 10.38 5.64
N SER A 44 10.30 9.74 4.56
CA SER A 44 9.42 8.90 3.73
C SER A 44 8.99 7.64 4.49
N LYS A 45 9.89 7.02 5.25
CA LYS A 45 9.59 5.87 6.12
C LYS A 45 8.56 6.21 7.20
N SER A 46 8.66 7.38 7.85
CA SER A 46 7.60 7.86 8.77
C SER A 46 6.28 8.05 8.03
N ALA A 47 6.25 8.86 6.97
CA ALA A 47 5.01 9.15 6.24
C ALA A 47 4.29 7.88 5.73
N ALA A 48 5.03 6.85 5.34
CA ALA A 48 4.47 5.55 4.97
C ALA A 48 3.89 4.78 6.19
N LYS A 49 4.56 4.78 7.35
CA LYS A 49 4.04 4.23 8.61
C LYS A 49 2.76 4.97 9.03
N ASP A 50 2.81 6.29 9.07
CA ASP A 50 1.75 7.17 9.56
C ASP A 50 0.47 7.05 8.69
N ALA A 51 0.63 6.90 7.37
CA ALA A 51 -0.49 6.63 6.46
C ALA A 51 -1.08 5.21 6.58
N LEU A 52 -0.35 4.24 7.11
CA LEU A 52 -0.79 2.85 7.27
C LEU A 52 -1.36 2.52 8.65
N VAL A 53 -1.01 3.27 9.70
CA VAL A 53 -1.56 3.14 11.07
C VAL A 53 -3.10 3.10 11.10
N PRO A 54 -3.85 3.88 10.29
CA PRO A 54 -5.31 3.78 10.23
C PRO A 54 -5.90 2.42 9.83
N PHE A 55 -5.09 1.46 9.37
CA PHE A 55 -5.50 0.09 8.98
C PHE A 55 -4.94 -0.99 9.93
N GLN A 56 -4.44 -0.58 11.09
CA GLN A 56 -3.93 -1.47 12.13
C GLN A 56 -4.98 -2.45 12.68
N ASP A 57 -6.26 -2.12 12.57
CA ASP A 57 -7.40 -3.00 12.91
C ASP A 57 -7.50 -4.24 12.00
N LEU A 58 -6.80 -4.25 10.86
CA LEU A 58 -6.61 -5.46 10.05
C LEU A 58 -5.61 -6.44 10.70
N VAL A 59 -4.61 -5.97 11.46
CA VAL A 59 -3.45 -6.79 11.90
C VAL A 59 -3.87 -7.95 12.80
N GLY A 60 -3.37 -9.16 12.50
CA GLY A 60 -3.66 -10.42 13.18
C GLY A 60 -4.18 -11.52 12.24
N GLY A 61 -4.51 -12.68 12.80
CA GLY A 61 -5.09 -13.82 12.08
C GLY A 61 -6.60 -13.69 11.83
N TRP A 62 -7.07 -14.30 10.74
CA TRP A 62 -8.46 -14.28 10.29
C TRP A 62 -8.87 -15.61 9.64
N ILE A 63 -10.12 -16.02 9.90
CA ILE A 63 -10.75 -17.20 9.27
C ILE A 63 -11.78 -16.70 8.26
N GLY A 64 -11.55 -17.02 6.99
CA GLY A 64 -12.34 -16.57 5.84
C GLY A 64 -13.34 -17.62 5.34
N THR A 65 -14.44 -17.14 4.76
CA THR A 65 -15.30 -17.94 3.88
C THR A 65 -15.49 -17.20 2.58
N GLY A 66 -14.93 -17.74 1.49
CA GLY A 66 -15.04 -17.21 0.14
C GLY A 66 -16.32 -17.66 -0.55
N GLN A 67 -17.06 -16.71 -1.13
CA GLN A 67 -18.29 -16.95 -1.88
C GLN A 67 -18.25 -16.27 -3.25
N PRO A 68 -18.21 -17.02 -4.36
CA PRO A 68 -18.35 -16.46 -5.71
C PRO A 68 -19.68 -15.70 -5.85
N LYS A 69 -20.80 -16.40 -5.64
CA LYS A 69 -22.15 -15.83 -5.57
C LYS A 69 -22.50 -15.49 -4.11
N ARG A 70 -22.91 -14.23 -3.86
CA ARG A 70 -23.34 -13.76 -2.52
C ARG A 70 -24.46 -14.67 -1.98
N ASN A 71 -24.34 -15.05 -0.71
CA ASN A 71 -25.29 -15.92 0.00
C ASN A 71 -25.50 -17.29 -0.66
N SER A 72 -24.43 -17.88 -1.19
CA SER A 72 -24.45 -19.24 -1.76
C SER A 72 -23.23 -20.04 -1.32
N THR A 73 -23.44 -21.34 -1.10
CA THR A 73 -22.38 -22.33 -0.84
C THR A 73 -21.77 -22.91 -2.12
N SER A 74 -22.39 -22.67 -3.29
CA SER A 74 -21.88 -23.20 -4.56
C SER A 74 -20.56 -22.55 -4.95
N GLY A 75 -19.54 -23.37 -5.20
CA GLY A 75 -18.15 -22.93 -5.46
C GLY A 75 -17.42 -22.33 -4.26
N ALA A 76 -18.08 -22.18 -3.10
CA ALA A 76 -17.53 -21.56 -1.91
C ALA A 76 -16.31 -22.31 -1.35
N TRP A 77 -15.55 -21.66 -0.48
CA TRP A 77 -14.39 -22.25 0.17
C TRP A 77 -14.10 -21.59 1.53
N ARG A 78 -13.19 -22.19 2.29
CA ARG A 78 -12.57 -21.56 3.47
C ARG A 78 -11.13 -21.25 3.14
N GLU A 79 -10.62 -20.18 3.70
CA GLU A 79 -9.21 -19.81 3.66
C GLU A 79 -8.84 -19.15 4.99
N LYS A 80 -7.57 -19.16 5.37
CA LYS A 80 -7.07 -18.33 6.48
C LYS A 80 -6.31 -17.15 5.92
N ALA A 81 -6.15 -16.12 6.73
CA ALA A 81 -5.22 -15.04 6.42
C ALA A 81 -4.56 -14.46 7.67
N GLU A 82 -3.32 -13.97 7.52
CA GLU A 82 -2.66 -13.13 8.51
C GLU A 82 -2.38 -11.75 7.87
N TRP A 83 -2.76 -10.68 8.57
CA TRP A 83 -2.27 -9.34 8.30
C TRP A 83 -1.16 -9.00 9.30
N ARG A 84 0.01 -8.60 8.81
CA ARG A 84 1.18 -8.26 9.64
C ARG A 84 1.91 -7.02 9.11
N TRP A 85 2.54 -6.26 10.01
CA TRP A 85 3.47 -5.21 9.59
C TRP A 85 4.70 -5.85 8.93
N LYS A 86 5.13 -5.26 7.81
CA LYS A 86 6.34 -5.64 7.08
C LYS A 86 7.25 -4.42 6.95
N PHE A 87 8.37 -4.46 7.66
CA PHE A 87 9.42 -3.45 7.60
C PHE A 87 10.62 -4.05 6.84
N ALA A 88 11.03 -3.43 5.74
CA ALA A 88 12.12 -3.94 4.90
C ALA A 88 12.99 -2.77 4.42
N GLY A 89 14.13 -2.55 5.08
CA GLY A 89 14.97 -1.37 4.84
C GLY A 89 14.19 -0.07 5.06
N GLU A 90 13.97 0.69 3.99
CA GLU A 90 13.19 1.93 4.00
C GLU A 90 11.68 1.71 3.83
N GLN A 91 11.25 0.54 3.35
CA GLN A 91 9.84 0.26 3.07
C GLN A 91 9.07 -0.09 4.35
N VAL A 92 7.89 0.53 4.48
CA VAL A 92 6.84 0.16 5.45
C VAL A 92 5.62 -0.31 4.68
N ALA A 93 5.08 -1.47 5.07
CA ALA A 93 3.89 -2.05 4.47
C ALA A 93 3.09 -2.86 5.49
N LEU A 94 1.85 -3.18 5.12
CA LEU A 94 1.06 -4.25 5.71
C LEU A 94 1.04 -5.42 4.72
N GLU A 95 1.54 -6.57 5.14
CA GLU A 95 1.48 -7.83 4.38
C GLU A 95 0.25 -8.62 4.79
N TYR A 96 -0.53 -9.02 3.79
CA TYR A 96 -1.71 -9.86 3.86
C TYR A 96 -1.33 -11.21 3.26
N ALA A 97 -1.06 -12.21 4.09
CA ALA A 97 -0.78 -13.58 3.64
C ALA A 97 -2.07 -14.42 3.67
N VAL A 98 -2.28 -15.30 2.70
CA VAL A 98 -3.47 -16.15 2.60
C VAL A 98 -3.07 -17.62 2.49
N GLU A 99 -3.69 -18.47 3.32
CA GLU A 99 -3.50 -19.93 3.34
C GLU A 99 -4.79 -20.62 2.89
N GLU A 100 -4.66 -21.73 2.14
CA GLU A 100 -5.79 -22.51 1.58
C GLU A 100 -6.72 -21.71 0.63
N GLY A 101 -6.32 -20.50 0.23
CA GLY A 101 -7.09 -19.61 -0.63
C GLY A 101 -7.18 -20.01 -2.10
N LYS A 102 -8.18 -19.45 -2.80
CA LYS A 102 -8.45 -19.73 -4.24
C LYS A 102 -8.06 -18.62 -5.20
N LEU A 103 -7.92 -17.37 -4.74
CA LEU A 103 -7.73 -16.20 -5.62
C LEU A 103 -6.42 -15.46 -5.38
N LEU A 104 -5.88 -15.55 -4.16
CA LEU A 104 -4.75 -14.77 -3.70
C LEU A 104 -3.86 -15.64 -2.81
N LYS A 105 -2.55 -15.50 -2.95
CA LYS A 105 -1.53 -16.09 -2.07
C LYS A 105 -1.01 -15.06 -1.06
N SER A 106 -0.81 -13.82 -1.51
CA SER A 106 -0.51 -12.69 -0.63
C SER A 106 -0.78 -11.34 -1.30
N ALA A 107 -0.80 -10.27 -0.51
CA ALA A 107 -0.64 -8.90 -0.99
C ALA A 107 0.19 -8.04 -0.03
N ILE A 108 0.81 -6.99 -0.58
CA ILE A 108 1.57 -5.96 0.14
C ILE A 108 0.83 -4.63 -0.05
N LEU A 109 0.18 -4.16 1.01
CA LEU A 109 -0.40 -2.82 1.10
C LEU A 109 0.67 -1.83 1.55
N SER A 110 0.92 -0.81 0.74
CA SER A 110 1.92 0.23 0.99
C SER A 110 1.38 1.62 0.65
N PHE A 111 2.04 2.66 1.15
CA PHE A 111 1.74 4.05 0.80
C PHE A 111 2.95 4.67 0.08
N ASP A 112 2.69 5.49 -0.94
CA ASP A 112 3.72 6.21 -1.67
C ASP A 112 3.68 7.71 -1.30
N PRO A 113 4.63 8.23 -0.50
CA PRO A 113 4.62 9.63 -0.08
C PRO A 113 4.79 10.65 -1.21
N LYS A 114 5.24 10.24 -2.41
CA LYS A 114 5.41 11.16 -3.55
C LYS A 114 4.09 11.37 -4.30
N SER A 115 3.35 10.30 -4.55
CA SER A 115 2.04 10.34 -5.22
C SER A 115 0.86 10.47 -4.26
N LYS A 116 1.08 10.31 -2.94
CA LYS A 116 0.07 10.25 -1.87
C LYS A 116 -0.99 9.16 -2.06
N SER A 117 -0.69 8.15 -2.86
CA SER A 117 -1.58 7.03 -3.19
C SER A 117 -1.24 5.79 -2.37
N PHE A 118 -2.26 4.95 -2.08
CA PHE A 118 -2.01 3.61 -1.60
C PHE A 118 -1.79 2.67 -2.78
N ARG A 119 -0.88 1.71 -2.61
CA ARG A 119 -0.53 0.69 -3.59
C ARG A 119 -0.71 -0.68 -2.98
N LEU A 120 -1.43 -1.56 -3.67
CA LEU A 120 -1.58 -2.96 -3.31
C LEU A 120 -0.87 -3.80 -4.37
N LYS A 121 0.25 -4.44 -4.02
CA LYS A 121 0.89 -5.44 -4.87
C LYS A 121 0.39 -6.82 -4.48
N THR A 122 -0.13 -7.61 -5.42
CA THR A 122 -0.75 -8.91 -5.15
C THR A 122 0.03 -10.04 -5.81
N VAL A 123 0.06 -11.21 -5.18
CA VAL A 123 0.40 -12.49 -5.79
C VAL A 123 -0.90 -13.27 -5.96
N GLU A 124 -1.53 -13.16 -7.13
CA GLU A 124 -2.80 -13.80 -7.47
C GLU A 124 -2.59 -15.27 -7.83
N LEU A 125 -3.55 -16.14 -7.49
CA LEU A 125 -3.57 -17.54 -7.90
C LEU A 125 -4.35 -17.67 -9.22
N SER A 126 -3.79 -18.40 -10.20
CA SER A 126 -4.49 -18.71 -11.44
C SER A 126 -5.20 -20.07 -11.36
N ALA A 127 -6.00 -20.40 -12.38
CA ALA A 127 -6.69 -21.69 -12.45
C ALA A 127 -5.73 -22.89 -12.68
N GLY A 128 -4.51 -22.64 -13.16
CA GLY A 128 -3.42 -23.61 -13.17
C GLY A 128 -2.74 -23.63 -11.81
N LYS A 129 -2.80 -24.77 -11.11
CA LYS A 129 -2.58 -24.85 -9.64
C LYS A 129 -1.28 -24.27 -9.09
N ASP A 130 -0.22 -24.21 -9.90
CA ASP A 130 1.10 -23.70 -9.49
C ASP A 130 1.50 -22.37 -10.17
N GLN A 131 0.64 -21.80 -11.03
CA GLN A 131 0.88 -20.52 -11.70
C GLN A 131 0.31 -19.35 -10.88
N THR A 132 1.21 -18.53 -10.33
CA THR A 132 0.89 -17.24 -9.71
C THR A 132 1.08 -16.08 -10.68
N VAL A 133 0.27 -15.03 -10.55
CA VAL A 133 0.39 -13.78 -11.32
C VAL A 133 0.60 -12.60 -10.37
N GLU A 134 1.72 -11.90 -10.51
CA GLU A 134 1.92 -10.64 -9.79
C GLU A 134 1.13 -9.50 -10.47
N ARG A 135 0.56 -8.60 -9.66
CA ARG A 135 -0.17 -7.43 -10.15
C ARG A 135 -0.01 -6.24 -9.20
N GLU A 136 0.00 -5.04 -9.76
CA GLU A 136 -0.09 -3.81 -8.98
C GLU A 136 -1.46 -3.15 -9.17
N TYR A 137 -2.02 -2.69 -8.06
CA TYR A 137 -3.22 -1.87 -8.00
C TYR A 137 -2.88 -0.54 -7.30
N VAL A 138 -3.58 0.53 -7.68
CA VAL A 138 -3.56 1.83 -7.01
C VAL A 138 -4.91 2.07 -6.37
N GLY A 139 -4.96 2.70 -5.20
CA GLY A 139 -6.21 2.87 -4.47
C GLY A 139 -6.18 3.92 -3.38
N GLU A 140 -7.36 4.17 -2.84
CA GLU A 140 -7.63 5.21 -1.84
C GLU A 140 -8.63 4.72 -0.77
N PRO A 141 -8.59 5.30 0.45
CA PRO A 141 -9.58 5.03 1.48
C PRO A 141 -10.91 5.75 1.20
N ALA A 142 -12.00 5.00 1.20
CA ALA A 142 -13.36 5.49 1.03
C ALA A 142 -14.19 5.13 2.28
N GLY A 143 -14.07 5.94 3.32
CA GLY A 143 -14.69 5.69 4.63
C GLY A 143 -14.13 4.42 5.28
N ASN A 144 -14.97 3.41 5.49
CA ASN A 144 -14.54 2.12 6.04
C ASN A 144 -13.93 1.17 4.99
N LYS A 145 -13.84 1.59 3.72
CA LYS A 145 -13.29 0.80 2.61
C LYS A 145 -11.89 1.27 2.22
N LEU A 146 -11.10 0.34 1.69
CA LEU A 146 -10.02 0.60 0.74
C LEU A 146 -10.45 0.04 -0.61
N VAL A 147 -10.41 0.85 -1.66
CA VAL A 147 -10.72 0.43 -3.04
C VAL A 147 -9.47 0.50 -3.87
N PHE A 148 -9.04 -0.62 -4.42
CA PHE A 148 -7.85 -0.77 -5.24
C PHE A 148 -8.23 -1.18 -6.67
N ASP A 149 -7.81 -0.40 -7.66
CA ASP A 149 -8.02 -0.68 -9.08
C ASP A 149 -6.69 -0.92 -9.79
N THR A 150 -6.69 -1.82 -10.77
CA THR A 150 -5.60 -1.93 -11.74
C THR A 150 -5.46 -0.61 -12.51
N PRO A 151 -4.24 -0.07 -12.72
CA PRO A 151 -4.03 1.17 -13.47
C PRO A 151 -4.77 1.19 -14.80
N ALA A 152 -5.60 2.21 -15.00
CA ALA A 152 -6.48 2.31 -16.16
C ALA A 152 -5.68 2.33 -17.47
N LYS A 153 -6.01 1.40 -18.37
CA LYS A 153 -5.52 1.36 -19.75
C LYS A 153 -6.74 1.25 -20.66
N GLU A 154 -6.75 2.05 -21.73
CA GLU A 154 -7.89 2.08 -22.65
C GLU A 154 -8.09 0.72 -23.34
N GLY A 155 -9.35 0.32 -23.53
CA GLY A 155 -9.73 -1.00 -24.07
C GLY A 155 -9.46 -2.21 -23.16
N ALA A 156 -8.55 -2.11 -22.17
CA ALA A 156 -8.06 -3.25 -21.40
C ALA A 156 -9.07 -3.83 -20.38
N GLU A 157 -8.79 -5.07 -19.95
CA GLU A 157 -9.39 -5.65 -18.76
C GLU A 157 -9.00 -4.84 -17.51
N GLY A 158 -9.93 -4.73 -16.56
CA GLY A 158 -9.67 -4.17 -15.23
C GLY A 158 -9.94 -5.19 -14.13
N ARG A 159 -9.21 -5.08 -13.01
CA ARG A 159 -9.53 -5.78 -11.77
C ARG A 159 -9.64 -4.79 -10.62
N ARG A 160 -10.52 -5.11 -9.66
CA ARG A 160 -10.75 -4.35 -8.44
C ARG A 160 -10.67 -5.26 -7.22
N ILE A 161 -10.02 -4.78 -6.17
CA ILE A 161 -10.04 -5.37 -4.84
C ILE A 161 -10.58 -4.32 -3.87
N THR A 162 -11.71 -4.61 -3.23
CA THR A 162 -12.30 -3.75 -2.20
C THR A 162 -12.22 -4.43 -0.83
N ILE A 163 -11.43 -3.87 0.07
CA ILE A 163 -11.35 -4.29 1.48
C ILE A 163 -12.33 -3.43 2.28
N THR A 164 -13.37 -4.03 2.85
CA THR A 164 -14.37 -3.32 3.68
C THR A 164 -14.25 -3.75 5.13
N ARG A 165 -13.93 -2.81 6.01
CA ARG A 165 -13.79 -3.03 7.46
C ARG A 165 -15.15 -2.77 8.11
N LEU A 166 -15.85 -3.82 8.53
CA LEU A 166 -17.19 -3.69 9.14
C LEU A 166 -17.10 -3.41 10.64
N ASN A 167 -16.14 -4.06 11.31
CA ASN A 167 -15.68 -3.78 12.67
C ASN A 167 -14.37 -4.58 12.91
N GLU A 168 -13.76 -4.41 14.08
CA GLU A 168 -12.50 -5.07 14.50
C GLU A 168 -12.48 -6.61 14.33
N LYS A 169 -13.66 -7.24 14.29
CA LYS A 169 -13.85 -8.69 14.19
C LYS A 169 -14.37 -9.14 12.82
N ARG A 170 -14.68 -8.20 11.91
CA ARG A 170 -15.28 -8.47 10.60
C ARG A 170 -14.73 -7.59 9.48
N THR A 171 -14.07 -8.24 8.53
CA THR A 171 -13.59 -7.64 7.27
C THR A 171 -14.13 -8.42 6.07
N LEU A 172 -14.48 -7.72 5.00
CA LEU A 172 -14.80 -8.33 3.70
C LEU A 172 -13.69 -8.00 2.70
N VAL A 173 -13.28 -8.97 1.88
CA VAL A 173 -12.42 -8.72 0.71
C VAL A 173 -13.19 -9.12 -0.54
N LEU A 174 -13.63 -8.13 -1.31
CA LEU A 174 -14.37 -8.30 -2.56
C LEU A 174 -13.41 -8.21 -3.75
N PHE A 175 -13.44 -9.24 -4.61
CA PHE A 175 -12.68 -9.33 -5.85
C PHE A 175 -13.64 -9.15 -7.04
N GLU A 176 -13.32 -8.24 -7.96
CA GLU A 176 -14.17 -7.93 -9.12
C GLU A 176 -13.31 -7.77 -10.39
N GLN A 177 -13.90 -8.09 -11.55
CA GLN A 177 -13.24 -7.99 -12.85
C GLN A 177 -14.13 -7.32 -13.90
N LYS A 178 -13.52 -6.57 -14.80
CA LYS A 178 -14.16 -5.84 -15.91
C LYS A 178 -13.52 -6.32 -17.20
N GLY A 179 -14.29 -6.89 -18.11
CA GLY A 179 -13.77 -7.35 -19.41
C GLY A 179 -13.28 -6.17 -20.28
N ALA A 180 -12.49 -6.49 -21.30
CA ALA A 180 -12.11 -5.54 -22.34
C ALA A 180 -13.36 -4.85 -22.92
N GLY A 181 -13.32 -3.52 -23.06
CA GLY A 181 -14.46 -2.72 -23.52
C GLY A 181 -15.69 -2.63 -22.59
N GLN A 182 -15.73 -3.35 -21.45
CA GLN A 182 -16.84 -3.24 -20.50
C GLN A 182 -16.69 -2.00 -19.60
N ASN A 183 -17.83 -1.42 -19.19
CA ASN A 183 -17.90 -0.23 -18.33
C ASN A 183 -18.26 -0.53 -16.85
N PHE A 184 -18.54 -1.80 -16.51
CA PHE A 184 -18.94 -2.22 -15.16
C PHE A 184 -18.10 -3.39 -14.68
N PHE A 185 -17.83 -3.42 -13.37
CA PHE A 185 -17.17 -4.55 -12.72
C PHE A 185 -18.18 -5.67 -12.41
N ASN A 186 -17.74 -6.90 -12.60
CA ASN A 186 -18.45 -8.13 -12.24
C ASN A 186 -17.75 -8.76 -11.05
N ARG A 187 -18.51 -9.07 -9.98
CA ARG A 187 -18.01 -9.81 -8.83
C ARG A 187 -17.44 -11.17 -9.26
N VAL A 188 -16.18 -11.42 -8.92
CA VAL A 188 -15.54 -12.75 -9.02
C VAL A 188 -15.88 -13.54 -7.76
N ALA A 189 -15.60 -12.98 -6.58
CA ALA A 189 -15.99 -13.51 -5.29
C ALA A 189 -15.85 -12.45 -4.19
N GLU A 190 -16.33 -12.77 -2.99
CA GLU A 190 -16.10 -11.99 -1.78
C GLU A 190 -15.74 -12.96 -0.65
N VAL A 191 -14.72 -12.63 0.14
CA VAL A 191 -14.31 -13.42 1.31
C VAL A 191 -14.78 -12.69 2.55
N GLY A 192 -15.68 -13.32 3.29
CA GLY A 192 -16.14 -12.84 4.59
C GLY A 192 -15.24 -13.38 5.69
N TYR A 193 -14.38 -12.52 6.24
CA TYR A 193 -13.46 -12.88 7.31
C TYR A 193 -14.06 -12.67 8.70
N THR A 194 -13.63 -13.51 9.64
CA THR A 194 -13.83 -13.37 11.09
C THR A 194 -12.45 -13.32 11.74
N ARG A 195 -12.20 -12.42 12.69
CA ARG A 195 -10.91 -12.37 13.39
C ARG A 195 -10.69 -13.67 14.16
N GLU A 196 -9.51 -14.28 13.99
CA GLU A 196 -9.17 -15.54 14.64
C GLU A 196 -9.18 -15.41 16.17
N GLY A 197 -9.54 -16.48 16.86
CA GLY A 197 -9.78 -16.47 18.31
C GLY A 197 -11.07 -15.78 18.75
N THR A 198 -11.81 -15.09 17.86
CA THR A 198 -13.08 -14.43 18.22
C THR A 198 -14.31 -15.21 17.74
N ARG A 199 -15.27 -15.44 18.63
CA ARG A 199 -16.62 -15.86 18.25
C ARG A 199 -17.44 -14.65 17.80
N LEU A 200 -18.37 -14.88 16.88
CA LEU A 200 -19.22 -13.83 16.29
C LEU A 200 -20.22 -13.16 17.24
N ALA A 201 -20.28 -13.59 18.51
CA ALA A 201 -21.25 -13.15 19.51
C ALA A 201 -20.62 -12.41 20.71
N GLU A 202 -19.30 -12.22 20.73
CA GLU A 202 -18.58 -11.68 21.89
C GLU A 202 -17.84 -10.39 21.51
N SER A 203 -18.36 -9.25 21.99
CA SER A 203 -17.50 -8.17 22.48
C SER A 203 -16.93 -8.64 23.84
N ASP A 204 -15.67 -8.42 24.22
CA ASP A 204 -14.78 -7.27 23.99
C ASP A 204 -13.35 -7.71 23.62
N GLN A 205 -12.39 -6.77 23.48
CA GLN A 205 -10.95 -7.07 23.46
C GLN A 205 -10.23 -6.34 24.61
N THR A 206 -10.53 -6.76 25.83
CA THR A 206 -9.86 -6.32 27.06
C THR A 206 -8.48 -6.98 27.21
N GLY A 207 -7.53 -6.57 26.37
CA GLY A 207 -6.12 -6.98 26.41
C GLY A 207 -5.17 -5.83 26.81
N PRO A 208 -3.94 -6.14 27.27
CA PRO A 208 -2.90 -5.15 27.53
C PRO A 208 -2.44 -4.46 26.23
N GLU A 209 -1.95 -3.21 26.32
CA GLU A 209 -1.55 -2.42 25.15
C GLU A 209 -0.27 -2.96 24.48
N CYS A 210 -0.27 -3.06 23.15
CA CYS A 210 0.89 -3.42 22.34
C CYS A 210 1.91 -2.29 22.33
N VAL A 211 3.13 -2.50 22.84
CA VAL A 211 4.14 -1.43 22.96
C VAL A 211 4.61 -0.85 21.62
N VAL A 212 4.57 -1.64 20.53
CA VAL A 212 4.96 -1.18 19.19
C VAL A 212 3.87 -0.31 18.53
N THR A 213 2.60 -0.67 18.71
CA THR A 213 1.49 -0.18 17.86
C THR A 213 0.33 0.47 18.60
N GLY A 214 0.17 0.23 19.90
CA GLY A 214 -0.98 0.70 20.70
C GLY A 214 -2.28 -0.11 20.52
N GLY A 215 -2.27 -1.18 19.71
CA GLY A 215 -3.40 -2.11 19.58
C GLY A 215 -3.47 -3.13 20.74
N ALA A 216 -4.46 -4.03 20.71
CA ALA A 216 -4.56 -5.12 21.68
C ALA A 216 -3.36 -6.08 21.58
N GLY A 217 -2.63 -6.23 22.69
CA GLY A 217 -1.49 -7.14 22.83
C GLY A 217 -1.95 -8.56 23.19
N THR A 218 -1.41 -9.54 22.49
CA THR A 218 -1.78 -10.97 22.58
C THR A 218 -0.57 -11.87 22.84
N ILE A 219 0.62 -11.41 22.49
CA ILE A 219 1.90 -12.12 22.64
C ILE A 219 2.73 -11.39 23.71
N LYS A 220 3.31 -12.15 24.66
CA LYS A 220 4.27 -11.61 25.64
C LYS A 220 5.66 -11.48 25.01
N VAL A 221 6.36 -10.41 25.38
CA VAL A 221 7.80 -10.20 25.11
C VAL A 221 8.48 -9.70 26.38
N SER A 222 9.78 -9.91 26.52
CA SER A 222 10.52 -9.54 27.74
C SER A 222 11.82 -8.82 27.43
N HIS A 223 12.13 -7.77 28.18
CA HIS A 223 13.39 -7.03 28.09
C HIS A 223 13.77 -6.47 29.46
N LYS A 224 15.05 -6.58 29.84
CA LYS A 224 15.61 -6.15 31.14
C LYS A 224 14.83 -6.66 32.38
N GLY A 225 14.15 -7.80 32.26
CA GLY A 225 13.35 -8.42 33.33
C GLY A 225 11.88 -7.97 33.36
N GLU A 226 11.52 -6.89 32.66
CA GLU A 226 10.12 -6.47 32.50
C GLU A 226 9.41 -7.29 31.41
N THR A 227 8.09 -7.44 31.54
CA THR A 227 7.23 -8.12 30.57
C THR A 227 6.31 -7.11 29.88
N TYR A 228 6.41 -7.05 28.56
CA TYR A 228 5.58 -6.23 27.68
C TYR A 228 4.73 -7.13 26.77
N TRP A 229 3.85 -6.50 26.00
CA TRP A 229 2.93 -7.19 25.10
C TRP A 229 2.98 -6.62 23.69
N VAL A 230 2.70 -7.47 22.71
CA VAL A 230 2.64 -7.12 21.28
C VAL A 230 1.47 -7.83 20.58
N CYS A 231 0.95 -7.26 19.50
CA CYS A 231 -0.27 -7.73 18.82
C CYS A 231 -0.06 -8.86 17.80
N CYS A 232 1.15 -9.03 17.27
CA CYS A 232 1.50 -10.06 16.28
C CYS A 232 3.01 -10.36 16.25
N THR A 233 3.38 -11.42 15.53
CA THR A 233 4.77 -11.87 15.28
C THR A 233 5.68 -10.74 14.82
N GLY A 234 5.32 -10.02 13.75
CA GLY A 234 6.12 -8.90 13.25
C GLY A 234 6.33 -7.74 14.25
N CYS A 235 5.48 -7.62 15.28
CA CYS A 235 5.69 -6.67 16.38
C CYS A 235 6.59 -7.23 17.49
N ARG A 236 6.58 -8.55 17.74
CA ARG A 236 7.59 -9.22 18.58
C ARG A 236 8.96 -9.08 17.94
N ASP A 237 9.05 -9.33 16.65
CA ASP A 237 10.32 -9.38 15.93
C ASP A 237 10.93 -7.96 15.87
N ALA A 238 10.13 -6.93 15.56
CA ALA A 238 10.56 -5.53 15.67
C ALA A 238 10.93 -5.08 17.11
N PHE A 239 10.31 -5.66 18.15
CA PHE A 239 10.69 -5.42 19.55
C PHE A 239 12.00 -6.12 19.92
N ASN A 240 12.31 -7.26 19.31
CA ASN A 240 13.58 -7.96 19.53
C ASN A 240 14.74 -7.26 18.81
N ASP A 241 14.48 -6.67 17.64
CA ASP A 241 15.47 -5.93 16.84
C ASP A 241 15.90 -4.60 17.51
N ASP A 242 14.94 -3.81 18.03
CA ASP A 242 15.19 -2.57 18.77
C ASP A 242 14.24 -2.40 19.98
N PRO A 243 14.51 -3.09 21.10
CA PRO A 243 13.68 -2.97 22.29
C PRO A 243 13.78 -1.59 22.96
N GLU A 244 14.93 -0.92 22.88
CA GLU A 244 15.13 0.36 23.58
C GLU A 244 14.42 1.51 22.86
N GLY A 245 14.50 1.57 21.53
CA GLY A 245 13.78 2.53 20.70
C GLY A 245 12.26 2.32 20.76
N VAL A 246 11.77 1.08 20.66
CA VAL A 246 10.34 0.78 20.83
C VAL A 246 9.83 1.23 22.20
N LEU A 247 10.57 0.96 23.28
CA LEU A 247 10.17 1.38 24.63
C LEU A 247 10.30 2.90 24.84
N ALA A 248 11.19 3.59 24.13
CA ALA A 248 11.26 5.05 24.13
C ALA A 248 10.05 5.70 23.44
N ASP A 249 9.69 5.21 22.24
CA ASP A 249 8.49 5.62 21.50
C ASP A 249 7.22 5.38 22.34
N TYR A 250 7.14 4.24 23.04
CA TYR A 250 6.02 3.90 23.92
C TYR A 250 5.93 4.83 25.14
N ARG A 251 7.04 5.09 25.86
CA ARG A 251 7.07 6.03 26.98
C ARG A 251 6.60 7.43 26.57
N LYS A 252 7.11 7.94 25.45
CA LYS A 252 6.73 9.26 24.90
C LYS A 252 5.22 9.35 24.63
N LYS A 253 4.63 8.33 23.97
CA LYS A 253 3.17 8.28 23.73
C LYS A 253 2.35 8.26 25.02
N LEU A 254 2.84 7.62 26.09
CA LEU A 254 2.19 7.63 27.40
C LEU A 254 2.27 9.00 28.08
N GLU A 255 3.35 9.76 27.87
CA GLU A 255 3.53 11.12 28.40
C GLU A 255 2.64 12.12 27.65
N GLU A 256 2.62 12.08 26.32
CA GLU A 256 1.72 12.88 25.48
C GLU A 256 0.24 12.63 25.83
N ARG A 257 -0.15 11.36 26.06
CA ARG A 257 -1.50 10.95 26.49
C ARG A 257 -1.85 11.40 27.91
N LYS A 258 -0.87 11.61 28.79
CA LYS A 258 -1.07 12.21 30.14
C LYS A 258 -1.18 13.74 30.06
N ALA A 259 -0.40 14.37 29.19
CA ALA A 259 -0.42 15.81 28.98
C ALA A 259 -1.75 16.27 28.35
N GLY A 260 -2.23 15.59 27.30
CA GLY A 260 -3.52 15.84 26.65
C GLY A 260 -4.77 15.41 27.43
N LYS A 261 -4.63 15.15 28.74
CA LYS A 261 -5.73 14.86 29.68
C LYS A 261 -5.82 15.88 30.83
N LYS A 262 -5.09 17.00 30.72
CA LYS A 262 -5.26 18.22 31.53
C LYS A 262 -6.02 19.28 30.75
#